data_AF-A0A1Q7DU46-F1
#
_entry.id   AF-A0A1Q7DU46-F1
#
_cell.length_a   1.000
_cell.length_b   1.000
_cell.length_c   1.000
_cell.angle_alpha   90.00
_cell.angle_beta   90.00
_cell.angle_gamma   90.00
#
_symmetry.space_group_name_H-M   'P 1'
#
loop_
_entity.id
_entity.type
_entity.pdbx_description
1 polymer ?
#
loop_
_entity_poly.entity_id
_entity_poly.type
_entity_poly.pdbx_seq_one_letter_code
_entity_poly.pdbx_strand_id
1 'polypeptide(L)'
;MTAQFKFLSGARAGQVETFRKAYIGLGRHPLSDVRFDAERDLDVSSRHAAIVRHGATFRVRDLGSKNGTFVNGARVTDDAVLQDGDVIGFGPKGPAVEFRVLAAAGGAGGSGADEVSASARAPAERSAASRDQVQAVSPAGAERRSSAAVRIVAEVARLRRTTKVLIGLLALVVTGFGWSQWTAARDARELAGLQARADSLNQEAQRLLSRFQSELQSVKDALRESHAEVARLRGELAAASSGGDVHSVARLRAQLDTAAARQRGIAGAAAVDYRAISRNNQDAVALLVVKYSDVELFTGTAFAVDSQGTLVTNKHVLVGEAGDRRPLMIAVKFSGSKQWFPGRVIGVADTADVGVLKVDVRGGTPRVLGFARDASSPQRGDPVAIMGYPLGEDLPMEHQGPSAVVADPTLTVGTVSKVLSNVVQVDGYGAPGSSGSPIFDREGRVVAVLYGGNRESQGKIIYGVPAAAVIAYLNQVTTR
;
A
#
# COMPACT_ATOMS: atom_id res chain seq x y z
N MET A 1 10.48 20.87 -0.68
CA MET A 1 9.56 21.26 0.40
C MET A 1 9.04 20.01 1.07
N THR A 2 8.91 20.05 2.39
CA THR A 2 8.50 18.96 3.26
C THR A 2 7.36 19.49 4.14
N ALA A 3 6.24 18.77 4.21
CA ALA A 3 5.16 19.11 5.13
C ALA A 3 5.54 18.67 6.55
N GLN A 4 5.33 19.53 7.54
CA GLN A 4 5.43 19.20 8.96
C GLN A 4 4.07 19.44 9.63
N PHE A 5 3.69 18.53 10.52
CA PHE A 5 2.48 18.62 11.33
C PHE A 5 2.86 18.51 12.79
N LYS A 6 2.42 19.47 13.61
CA LYS A 6 2.61 19.47 15.05
C LYS A 6 1.24 19.37 15.71
N PHE A 7 1.00 18.33 16.49
CA PHE A 7 -0.27 18.10 17.18
C PHE A 7 -0.44 19.13 18.30
N LEU A 8 -1.46 19.99 18.19
CA LEU A 8 -1.77 21.00 19.21
C LEU A 8 -2.73 20.46 20.28
N SER A 9 -3.62 19.55 19.90
CA SER A 9 -4.61 18.92 20.78
C SER A 9 -4.91 17.49 20.34
N GLY A 10 -5.80 16.79 21.07
CA GLY A 10 -6.06 15.36 20.91
C GLY A 10 -5.06 14.48 21.65
N ALA A 11 -5.18 13.16 21.48
CA ALA A 11 -4.41 12.16 22.22
C ALA A 11 -2.89 12.21 22.00
N ARG A 12 -2.44 12.88 20.93
CA ARG A 12 -1.03 12.99 20.51
C ARG A 12 -0.41 14.39 20.68
N ALA A 13 -1.08 15.29 21.42
CA ALA A 13 -0.63 16.67 21.60
C ALA A 13 0.87 16.81 21.98
N GLY A 14 1.55 17.76 21.36
CA GLY A 14 2.99 18.00 21.49
C GLY A 14 3.87 17.20 20.52
N GLN A 15 3.36 16.14 19.87
CA GLN A 15 4.13 15.37 18.89
C GLN A 15 4.28 16.12 17.56
N VAL A 16 5.34 15.79 16.81
CA VAL A 16 5.65 16.38 15.50
C VAL A 16 5.94 15.27 14.48
N GLU A 17 5.28 15.30 13.34
CA GLU A 17 5.48 14.39 12.20
C GLU A 17 5.86 15.18 10.95
N THR A 18 6.53 14.56 9.98
CA THR A 18 7.15 15.28 8.85
C THR A 18 7.26 14.40 7.60
N PHE A 19 6.71 14.86 6.47
CA PHE A 19 6.44 14.05 5.28
C PHE A 19 6.89 14.75 3.99
N ARG A 20 7.51 13.98 3.08
CA ARG A 20 7.91 14.45 1.72
C ARG A 20 6.94 14.00 0.60
N LYS A 21 5.81 13.38 0.96
CA LYS A 21 4.81 12.88 0.01
C LYS A 21 4.06 14.02 -0.69
N ALA A 22 3.53 13.74 -1.88
CA ALA A 22 2.64 14.65 -2.61
C ALA A 22 1.17 14.57 -2.13
N TYR A 23 0.77 13.43 -1.57
CA TYR A 23 -0.50 13.20 -0.90
C TYR A 23 -0.21 12.73 0.53
N ILE A 24 -0.95 13.26 1.52
CA ILE A 24 -0.78 12.96 2.95
C ILE A 24 -2.18 12.76 3.54
N GLY A 25 -2.51 11.54 3.97
CA GLY A 25 -3.83 11.23 4.55
C GLY A 25 -3.90 11.55 6.05
N LEU A 26 -5.01 12.14 6.50
CA LEU A 26 -5.23 12.50 7.92
C LEU A 26 -6.50 11.81 8.43
N GLY A 27 -6.42 11.14 9.58
CA GLY A 27 -7.55 10.41 10.16
C GLY A 27 -7.17 9.36 11.20
N ARG A 28 -8.15 8.62 11.73
CA ARG A 28 -7.94 7.50 12.68
C ARG A 28 -7.56 6.17 12.03
N HIS A 29 -7.68 6.03 10.71
CA HIS A 29 -7.39 4.78 10.01
C HIS A 29 -5.92 4.39 10.16
N PRO A 30 -5.57 3.08 10.30
CA PRO A 30 -4.18 2.65 10.39
C PRO A 30 -3.29 3.03 9.20
N LEU A 31 -3.89 3.30 8.03
CA LEU A 31 -3.21 3.76 6.81
C LEU A 31 -3.26 5.29 6.60
N SER A 32 -3.63 6.08 7.61
CA SER A 32 -3.46 7.54 7.57
C SER A 32 -2.01 7.92 7.92
N ASP A 33 -1.41 8.81 7.14
CA ASP A 33 -0.06 9.35 7.39
C ASP A 33 -0.01 10.11 8.73
N VAL A 34 -0.87 11.13 8.87
CA VAL A 34 -1.09 11.85 10.13
C VAL A 34 -2.18 11.12 10.89
N ARG A 35 -1.78 10.14 11.68
CA ARG A 35 -2.70 9.23 12.38
C ARG A 35 -3.15 9.79 13.73
N PHE A 36 -4.46 9.81 13.93
CA PHE A 36 -5.12 10.13 15.20
C PHE A 36 -5.48 8.84 15.97
N ASP A 37 -5.67 8.94 17.28
CA ASP A 37 -5.95 7.81 18.15
C ASP A 37 -7.32 7.19 17.86
N ALA A 38 -7.36 5.88 17.64
CA ALA A 38 -8.54 5.16 17.17
C ALA A 38 -9.77 5.27 18.12
N GLU A 39 -9.52 5.41 19.43
CA GLU A 39 -10.53 5.31 20.49
C GLU A 39 -10.73 6.63 21.24
N ARG A 40 -9.73 7.53 21.23
CA ARG A 40 -9.74 8.80 21.97
C ARG A 40 -10.06 10.00 21.10
N ASP A 41 -9.59 10.03 19.86
CA ASP A 41 -9.78 11.17 18.93
C ASP A 41 -11.07 11.01 18.10
N LEU A 42 -12.19 10.64 18.75
CA LEU A 42 -13.40 10.15 18.08
C LEU A 42 -14.06 11.14 17.10
N ASP A 43 -13.90 12.44 17.32
CA ASP A 43 -14.37 13.49 16.40
C ASP A 43 -13.66 13.48 15.04
N VAL A 44 -12.49 12.85 14.97
CA VAL A 44 -11.77 12.62 13.72
C VAL A 44 -12.41 11.43 12.99
N SER A 45 -12.69 11.56 11.69
CA SER A 45 -13.18 10.46 10.86
C SER A 45 -12.06 9.46 10.53
N SER A 46 -12.42 8.23 10.13
CA SER A 46 -11.44 7.17 9.84
C SER A 46 -10.43 7.62 8.77
N ARG A 47 -10.92 8.08 7.62
CA ARG A 47 -10.20 8.98 6.70
C ARG A 47 -10.96 10.30 6.77
N HIS A 48 -10.30 11.40 7.19
CA HIS A 48 -10.96 12.68 7.49
C HIS A 48 -10.63 13.73 6.44
N ALA A 49 -9.33 13.94 6.20
CA ALA A 49 -8.82 14.93 5.26
C ALA A 49 -7.62 14.38 4.48
N ALA A 50 -7.24 15.09 3.44
CA ALA A 50 -5.98 14.91 2.73
C ALA A 50 -5.25 16.25 2.61
N ILE A 51 -3.92 16.27 2.76
CA ILE A 51 -3.10 17.35 2.22
C ILE A 51 -2.59 16.90 0.84
N VAL A 52 -2.86 17.70 -0.18
CA VAL A 52 -2.39 17.52 -1.56
C VAL A 52 -1.42 18.64 -1.91
N ARG A 53 -0.23 18.29 -2.42
CA ARG A 53 0.81 19.24 -2.78
C ARG A 53 0.73 19.62 -4.26
N HIS A 54 0.44 20.88 -4.54
CA HIS A 54 0.42 21.46 -5.89
C HIS A 54 1.65 22.34 -6.09
N GLY A 55 2.73 21.75 -6.61
CA GLY A 55 3.99 22.44 -6.90
C GLY A 55 4.70 22.93 -5.64
N ALA A 56 4.68 24.24 -5.41
CA ALA A 56 5.20 24.90 -4.21
C ALA A 56 4.14 25.07 -3.10
N THR A 57 2.85 24.90 -3.41
CA THR A 57 1.74 25.05 -2.47
C THR A 57 1.27 23.71 -1.93
N PHE A 58 0.62 23.73 -0.77
CA PHE A 58 -0.15 22.61 -0.24
C PHE A 58 -1.62 23.03 -0.12
N ARG A 59 -2.54 22.08 -0.23
CA ARG A 59 -3.98 22.27 -0.07
C ARG A 59 -4.54 21.22 0.86
N VAL A 60 -5.46 21.58 1.76
CA VAL A 60 -6.28 20.62 2.48
C VAL A 60 -7.60 20.41 1.74
N ARG A 61 -8.02 19.14 1.66
CA ARG A 61 -9.33 18.70 1.17
C ARG A 61 -10.01 17.87 2.25
N ASP A 62 -11.28 18.16 2.54
CA ASP A 62 -12.11 17.28 3.35
C ASP A 62 -12.55 16.04 2.54
N LEU A 63 -12.49 14.84 3.13
CA LEU A 63 -12.80 13.58 2.43
C LEU A 63 -14.26 13.11 2.62
N GLY A 64 -15.17 14.02 2.96
CA GLY A 64 -16.53 13.68 3.38
C GLY A 64 -16.60 13.30 4.86
N SER A 65 -15.87 14.03 5.71
CA SER A 65 -15.77 13.78 7.13
C SER A 65 -17.07 14.10 7.88
N LYS A 66 -17.36 13.34 8.95
CA LYS A 66 -18.60 13.49 9.72
C LYS A 66 -18.76 14.89 10.34
N ASN A 67 -17.65 15.47 10.81
CA ASN A 67 -17.64 16.72 11.57
C ASN A 67 -17.11 17.94 10.78
N GLY A 68 -16.53 17.73 9.60
CA GLY A 68 -15.87 18.76 8.79
C GLY A 68 -14.41 19.04 9.18
N THR A 69 -13.61 19.37 8.18
CA THR A 69 -12.26 19.94 8.33
C THR A 69 -12.34 21.46 8.40
N PHE A 70 -11.47 22.08 9.19
CA PHE A 70 -11.39 23.53 9.37
C PHE A 70 -9.95 24.00 9.21
N VAL A 71 -9.74 25.20 8.64
CA VAL A 71 -8.43 25.89 8.61
C VAL A 71 -8.60 27.24 9.31
N ASN A 72 -7.80 27.49 10.35
CA ASN A 72 -7.85 28.71 11.17
C ASN A 72 -9.28 29.04 11.68
N GLY A 73 -10.09 28.01 11.93
CA GLY A 73 -11.50 28.12 12.36
C GLY A 73 -12.53 28.24 11.23
N ALA A 74 -12.12 28.53 9.98
CA ALA A 74 -13.03 28.52 8.83
C ALA A 74 -13.25 27.09 8.32
N ARG A 75 -14.51 26.70 8.05
CA ARG A 75 -14.83 25.35 7.56
C ARG A 75 -14.44 25.19 6.10
N VAL A 76 -13.75 24.10 5.77
CA VAL A 76 -13.41 23.72 4.40
C VAL A 76 -14.64 23.14 3.73
N THR A 77 -15.04 23.70 2.57
CA THR A 77 -16.09 23.14 1.70
C THR A 77 -15.50 22.34 0.54
N ASP A 78 -14.37 22.80 0.00
CA ASP A 78 -13.72 22.28 -1.21
C ASP A 78 -12.21 22.08 -0.96
N ASP A 79 -11.33 22.68 -1.76
CA ASP A 79 -9.89 22.77 -1.51
C ASP A 79 -9.53 24.11 -0.84
N ALA A 80 -8.90 24.09 0.32
CA ALA A 80 -8.30 25.28 0.93
C ALA A 80 -6.76 25.25 0.81
N VAL A 81 -6.15 26.35 0.33
CA VAL A 81 -4.68 26.47 0.25
C VAL A 81 -4.10 26.72 1.64
N LEU A 82 -3.06 25.97 2.00
CA LEU A 82 -2.36 26.07 3.30
C LEU A 82 -1.08 26.92 3.19
N GLN A 83 -0.84 27.72 4.22
CA GLN A 83 0.35 28.55 4.45
C GLN A 83 1.17 28.03 5.64
N ASP A 84 2.40 28.51 5.85
CA ASP A 84 3.21 28.13 7.01
C ASP A 84 2.60 28.69 8.31
N GLY A 85 2.31 27.82 9.27
CA GLY A 85 1.69 28.17 10.55
C GLY A 85 0.18 27.95 10.61
N ASP A 86 -0.49 27.56 9.52
CA ASP A 86 -1.94 27.31 9.50
C ASP A 86 -2.35 26.19 10.47
N VAL A 87 -3.46 26.38 11.17
CA VAL A 87 -4.02 25.40 12.11
C VAL A 87 -5.19 24.67 11.47
N ILE A 88 -5.06 23.35 11.34
CA ILE A 88 -6.07 22.45 10.76
C ILE A 88 -6.82 21.75 11.90
N GLY A 89 -8.13 21.97 11.98
CA GLY A 89 -9.02 21.37 12.99
C GLY A 89 -9.93 20.28 12.43
N PHE A 90 -10.14 19.21 13.20
CA PHE A 90 -10.90 18.02 12.80
C PHE A 90 -12.23 17.92 13.54
N GLY A 91 -13.15 18.84 13.20
CA GLY A 91 -14.45 19.01 13.85
C GLY A 91 -14.48 20.18 14.86
N PRO A 92 -15.66 20.72 15.23
CA PRO A 92 -15.77 21.96 16.01
C PRO A 92 -15.19 21.93 17.44
N LYS A 93 -14.91 20.74 17.98
CA LYS A 93 -14.26 20.52 19.28
C LYS A 93 -13.15 19.46 19.21
N GLY A 94 -12.80 19.02 18.00
CA GLY A 94 -11.88 17.90 17.80
C GLY A 94 -10.41 18.29 17.92
N PRO A 95 -9.49 17.33 17.69
CA PRO A 95 -8.07 17.58 17.60
C PRO A 95 -7.71 18.63 16.54
N ALA A 96 -6.57 19.29 16.73
CA ALA A 96 -6.00 20.25 15.80
C ALA A 96 -4.48 20.05 15.62
N VAL A 97 -3.98 20.36 14.43
CA VAL A 97 -2.55 20.33 14.07
C VAL A 97 -2.10 21.66 13.47
N GLU A 98 -0.92 22.12 13.85
CA GLU A 98 -0.19 23.22 13.20
C GLU A 98 0.57 22.65 12.00
N PHE A 99 0.35 23.24 10.82
CA PHE A 99 0.99 22.85 9.56
C PHE A 99 2.15 23.78 9.23
N ARG A 100 3.29 23.24 8.78
CA ARG A 100 4.47 24.00 8.34
C ARG A 100 5.11 23.43 7.08
N VAL A 101 5.77 24.31 6.32
CA VAL A 101 6.44 24.02 5.06
C VAL A 101 7.95 24.20 5.22
N LEU A 102 8.64 23.11 5.54
CA LEU A 102 10.10 23.11 5.59
C LEU A 102 10.66 23.10 4.16
N ALA A 103 11.41 24.15 3.81
CA ALA A 103 12.18 24.18 2.56
C ALA A 103 13.13 22.98 2.48
N ALA A 104 13.40 22.50 1.26
CA ALA A 104 14.46 21.51 1.07
C ALA A 104 15.78 22.28 0.94
N ALA A 105 16.74 22.04 1.84
CA ALA A 105 18.06 22.64 1.73
C ALA A 105 18.76 22.12 0.46
N GLY A 106 18.92 22.99 -0.53
CA GLY A 106 19.60 22.77 -1.79
C GLY A 106 20.12 24.12 -2.28
N GLY A 107 21.43 24.22 -2.50
CA GLY A 107 22.13 25.50 -2.44
C GLY A 107 21.95 26.43 -3.64
N ALA A 108 21.76 27.71 -3.33
CA ALA A 108 22.28 28.85 -4.08
C ALA A 108 22.80 29.86 -3.04
N GLY A 109 23.93 30.53 -3.29
CA GLY A 109 24.58 31.42 -2.32
C GLY A 109 24.56 32.89 -2.74
N GLY A 110 24.72 33.82 -1.79
CA GLY A 110 25.01 35.22 -2.11
C GLY A 110 24.73 36.26 -1.00
N SER A 111 25.79 36.97 -0.59
CA SER A 111 25.82 38.28 0.11
C SER A 111 25.52 38.37 1.62
N GLY A 112 26.17 39.35 2.29
CA GLY A 112 26.21 39.56 3.75
C GLY A 112 27.36 38.78 4.42
N ALA A 113 28.63 39.19 4.45
CA ALA A 113 29.30 40.47 4.77
C ALA A 113 29.68 40.61 6.27
N ASP A 114 30.91 41.08 6.52
CA ASP A 114 31.58 41.43 7.79
C ASP A 114 31.79 40.26 8.80
N GLU A 115 32.78 40.21 9.71
CA GLU A 115 34.15 40.79 9.89
C GLU A 115 34.79 39.97 11.08
N VAL A 116 36.09 39.73 11.27
CA VAL A 116 37.34 40.06 10.55
C VAL A 116 38.02 38.74 10.06
N SER A 117 39.31 38.34 10.18
CA SER A 117 40.55 38.85 10.81
C SER A 117 41.83 38.29 10.14
N ALA A 118 42.99 38.68 10.68
CA ALA A 118 44.35 38.31 10.24
C ALA A 118 44.73 36.84 10.58
N SER A 119 45.76 36.22 9.98
CA SER A 119 46.98 36.83 9.41
C SER A 119 47.59 36.10 8.19
N ALA A 120 48.59 36.77 7.60
CA ALA A 120 49.11 36.56 6.25
C ALA A 120 50.11 35.39 6.08
N ARG A 121 50.09 34.84 4.85
CA ARG A 121 51.20 34.54 3.89
C ARG A 121 52.47 33.86 4.45
N ALA A 122 52.96 32.70 3.97
CA ALA A 122 53.17 32.18 2.59
C ALA A 122 54.47 32.74 1.90
N PRO A 123 54.98 32.13 0.80
CA PRO A 123 55.94 31.01 0.90
C PRO A 123 57.14 31.08 -0.10
N ALA A 124 57.92 29.97 -0.20
CA ALA A 124 58.78 29.59 -1.35
C ALA A 124 60.06 30.44 -1.60
N GLU A 125 61.09 30.02 -2.36
CA GLU A 125 61.56 28.70 -2.83
C GLU A 125 63.08 28.75 -3.18
N ARG A 126 63.72 27.57 -3.28
CA ARG A 126 64.85 27.16 -4.16
C ARG A 126 66.15 27.99 -4.34
N SER A 127 67.25 27.22 -4.44
CA SER A 127 68.43 27.42 -5.32
C SER A 127 69.41 28.57 -5.01
N ALA A 128 70.71 28.46 -5.37
CA ALA A 128 71.53 27.30 -5.72
C ALA A 128 73.03 27.60 -5.48
N ALA A 129 73.86 26.55 -5.54
CA ALA A 129 75.28 26.53 -5.26
C ALA A 129 76.16 27.56 -6.03
N SER A 130 77.28 27.96 -5.43
CA SER A 130 78.60 27.73 -6.03
C SER A 130 79.79 27.88 -5.06
N ARG A 131 80.93 27.37 -5.54
CA ARG A 131 82.32 27.39 -5.04
C ARG A 131 82.84 28.81 -4.75
N ASP A 132 83.99 29.05 -4.10
CA ASP A 132 85.18 28.20 -3.89
C ASP A 132 86.01 28.59 -2.63
N GLN A 133 87.11 27.87 -2.37
CA GLN A 133 88.38 28.17 -1.63
C GLN A 133 88.49 29.42 -0.69
N VAL A 134 89.26 29.42 0.41
CA VAL A 134 90.71 29.10 0.53
C VAL A 134 91.06 28.47 1.91
N GLN A 135 92.21 27.80 1.99
CA GLN A 135 92.74 27.01 3.10
C GLN A 135 93.91 27.71 3.84
N ALA A 136 93.93 27.67 5.18
CA ALA A 136 95.10 27.98 6.02
C ALA A 136 95.09 27.09 7.30
N VAL A 137 95.91 26.03 7.36
CA VAL A 137 97.21 25.94 8.07
C VAL A 137 97.09 25.80 9.61
N SER A 138 97.41 24.58 10.07
CA SER A 138 97.54 24.10 11.47
C SER A 138 99.02 24.30 11.97
N PRO A 139 99.54 23.75 13.11
CA PRO A 139 99.01 22.74 14.05
C PRO A 139 99.37 22.94 15.57
N ALA A 140 99.26 21.83 16.33
CA ALA A 140 99.73 21.56 17.70
C ALA A 140 98.89 22.13 18.89
N GLY A 141 98.60 21.36 19.95
CA GLY A 141 98.94 19.95 20.23
C GLY A 141 98.27 19.39 21.51
N ALA A 142 98.84 18.31 22.08
CA ALA A 142 98.48 17.67 23.37
C ALA A 142 97.23 16.74 23.46
N GLU A 143 97.41 15.49 23.03
CA GLU A 143 97.12 14.23 23.75
C GLU A 143 95.88 13.97 24.68
N ARG A 144 95.26 12.79 24.41
CA ARG A 144 94.80 11.72 25.34
C ARG A 144 93.37 11.67 25.94
N ARG A 145 92.67 10.62 25.45
CA ARG A 145 91.96 9.54 26.18
C ARG A 145 90.57 9.80 26.82
N SER A 146 89.56 9.34 26.05
CA SER A 146 88.48 8.41 26.46
C SER A 146 87.52 8.73 27.61
N SER A 147 86.22 8.64 27.32
CA SER A 147 85.26 7.96 28.20
C SER A 147 84.22 7.16 27.37
N ALA A 148 83.63 6.11 27.94
CA ALA A 148 82.73 5.20 27.22
C ALA A 148 81.28 5.73 27.07
N ALA A 149 80.99 6.95 27.56
CA ALA A 149 79.64 7.48 27.73
C ALA A 149 78.80 7.49 26.43
N VAL A 150 79.43 7.79 25.29
CA VAL A 150 78.74 7.97 23.99
C VAL A 150 78.07 6.68 23.50
N ARG A 151 78.58 5.49 23.86
CA ARG A 151 77.98 4.21 23.43
C ARG A 151 76.74 3.81 24.25
N ILE A 152 76.72 4.12 25.54
CA ILE A 152 75.63 3.72 26.45
C ILE A 152 74.33 4.50 26.12
N VAL A 153 74.45 5.79 25.80
CA VAL A 153 73.28 6.63 25.45
C VAL A 153 72.55 6.13 24.21
N ALA A 154 73.28 5.60 23.21
CA ALA A 154 72.70 5.07 21.97
C ALA A 154 71.86 3.80 22.21
N GLU A 155 72.35 2.88 23.04
CA GLU A 155 71.68 1.59 23.29
C GLU A 155 70.40 1.76 24.13
N VAL A 156 70.43 2.62 25.16
CA VAL A 156 69.25 2.95 25.96
C VAL A 156 68.18 3.66 25.12
N ALA A 157 68.59 4.48 24.15
CA ALA A 157 67.66 5.10 23.20
C ALA A 157 67.00 4.07 22.27
N ARG A 158 67.72 3.01 21.84
CA ARG A 158 67.15 1.90 21.06
C ARG A 158 66.13 1.09 21.85
N LEU A 159 66.44 0.64 23.07
CA LEU A 159 65.46 -0.10 23.91
C LEU A 159 64.20 0.73 24.18
N ARG A 160 64.35 2.01 24.54
CA ARG A 160 63.19 2.91 24.74
C ARG A 160 62.35 3.13 23.48
N ARG A 161 62.89 2.86 22.29
CA ARG A 161 62.13 2.89 21.02
C ARG A 161 61.42 1.56 20.77
N THR A 162 62.08 0.42 20.94
CA THR A 162 61.46 -0.90 20.73
C THR A 162 60.35 -1.19 21.75
N THR A 163 60.53 -0.84 23.03
CA THR A 163 59.46 -0.97 24.04
C THR A 163 58.24 -0.11 23.69
N LYS A 164 58.42 1.11 23.17
CA LYS A 164 57.30 1.96 22.73
C LYS A 164 56.55 1.38 21.52
N VAL A 165 57.27 0.79 20.56
CA VAL A 165 56.65 0.10 19.41
C VAL A 165 55.87 -1.14 19.87
N LEU A 166 56.42 -1.94 20.80
CA LEU A 166 55.73 -3.10 21.36
C LEU A 166 54.46 -2.72 22.14
N ILE A 167 54.50 -1.66 22.95
CA ILE A 167 53.31 -1.14 23.65
C ILE A 167 52.26 -0.63 22.65
N GLY A 168 52.69 0.06 21.58
CA GLY A 168 51.78 0.50 20.50
C GLY A 168 51.11 -0.66 19.75
N LEU A 169 51.86 -1.71 19.44
CA LEU A 169 51.33 -2.94 18.85
C LEU A 169 50.36 -3.66 19.80
N LEU A 170 50.71 -3.78 21.08
CA LEU A 170 49.82 -4.38 22.09
C LEU A 170 48.51 -3.59 22.23
N ALA A 171 48.58 -2.26 22.24
CA ALA A 171 47.40 -1.40 22.26
C ALA A 171 46.53 -1.57 21.00
N LEU A 172 47.14 -1.72 19.81
CA LEU A 172 46.41 -2.03 18.57
C LEU A 172 45.74 -3.41 18.62
N VAL A 173 46.39 -4.43 19.17
CA VAL A 173 45.80 -5.77 19.33
C VAL A 173 44.65 -5.75 20.34
N VAL A 174 44.81 -5.06 21.49
CA VAL A 174 43.77 -4.96 22.51
C VAL A 174 42.56 -4.14 22.03
N THR A 175 42.79 -3.03 21.31
CA THR A 175 41.69 -2.24 20.73
C THR A 175 40.99 -2.96 19.58
N GLY A 176 41.74 -3.66 18.70
CA GLY A 176 41.17 -4.51 17.65
C GLY A 176 40.37 -5.70 18.21
N PHE A 177 40.86 -6.35 19.26
CA PHE A 177 40.13 -7.42 19.94
C PHE A 177 38.88 -6.90 20.66
N GLY A 178 38.97 -5.74 21.33
CA GLY A 178 37.83 -5.06 21.95
C GLY A 178 36.77 -4.67 20.91
N TRP A 179 37.18 -4.16 19.75
CA TRP A 179 36.29 -3.86 18.63
C TRP A 179 35.62 -5.12 18.09
N SER A 180 36.38 -6.19 17.87
CA SER A 180 35.88 -7.50 17.39
C SER A 180 34.86 -8.13 18.35
N GLN A 181 35.15 -8.11 19.66
CA GLN A 181 34.20 -8.55 20.70
C GLN A 181 32.95 -7.66 20.75
N TRP A 182 33.09 -6.35 20.53
CA TRP A 182 31.97 -5.41 20.50
C TRP A 182 31.08 -5.61 19.26
N THR A 183 31.64 -5.89 18.08
CA THR A 183 30.87 -6.28 16.89
C THR A 183 30.18 -7.62 17.10
N ALA A 184 30.91 -8.67 17.52
CA ALA A 184 30.30 -9.98 17.77
C ALA A 184 29.16 -9.93 18.81
N ALA A 185 29.33 -9.14 19.88
CA ALA A 185 28.30 -8.91 20.90
C ALA A 185 27.15 -7.98 20.44
N ARG A 186 27.25 -7.36 19.25
CA ARG A 186 26.19 -6.59 18.58
C ARG A 186 25.44 -7.48 17.59
N ASP A 187 26.18 -8.18 16.74
CA ASP A 187 25.69 -9.15 15.77
C ASP A 187 24.86 -10.25 16.46
N ALA A 188 25.31 -10.75 17.61
CA ALA A 188 24.56 -11.72 18.42
C ALA A 188 23.22 -11.18 18.96
N ARG A 189 23.11 -9.88 19.27
CA ARG A 189 21.84 -9.26 19.68
C ARG A 189 20.92 -9.04 18.49
N GLU A 190 21.48 -8.74 17.32
CA GLU A 190 20.71 -8.57 16.09
C GLU A 190 20.15 -9.92 15.61
N LEU A 191 20.95 -10.99 15.65
CA LEU A 191 20.51 -12.38 15.45
C LEU A 191 19.42 -12.78 16.45
N ALA A 192 19.61 -12.52 17.75
CA ALA A 192 18.57 -12.82 18.76
C ALA A 192 17.26 -12.03 18.51
N GLY A 193 17.36 -10.77 18.08
CA GLY A 193 16.20 -9.96 17.71
C GLY A 193 15.50 -10.41 16.42
N LEU A 194 16.27 -10.90 15.43
CA LEU A 194 15.74 -11.51 14.21
C LEU A 194 15.05 -12.85 14.48
N GLN A 195 15.64 -13.67 15.35
CA GLN A 195 15.08 -14.97 15.73
C GLN A 195 13.81 -14.81 16.57
N ALA A 196 13.81 -13.91 17.56
CA ALA A 196 12.59 -13.55 18.30
C ALA A 196 11.48 -12.97 17.39
N ARG A 197 11.85 -12.24 16.33
CA ARG A 197 10.88 -11.81 15.29
C ARG A 197 10.34 -12.99 14.49
N ALA A 198 11.19 -13.91 14.03
CA ALA A 198 10.77 -15.12 13.31
C ALA A 198 9.83 -15.99 14.17
N ASP A 199 10.15 -16.18 15.45
CA ASP A 199 9.30 -16.90 16.40
C ASP A 199 7.96 -16.19 16.63
N SER A 200 7.97 -14.84 16.74
CA SER A 200 6.72 -14.06 16.88
C SER A 200 5.83 -14.17 15.64
N LEU A 201 6.40 -14.12 14.44
CA LEU A 201 5.69 -14.30 13.16
C LEU A 201 5.14 -15.72 13.02
N ASN A 202 5.90 -16.74 13.42
CA ASN A 202 5.45 -18.14 13.41
C ASN A 202 4.30 -18.37 14.41
N GLN A 203 4.38 -17.80 15.62
CA GLN A 203 3.27 -17.81 16.58
C GLN A 203 2.04 -17.07 16.06
N GLU A 204 2.21 -15.93 15.38
CA GLU A 204 1.10 -15.17 14.81
C GLU A 204 0.43 -15.93 13.66
N ALA A 205 1.22 -16.54 12.76
CA ALA A 205 0.71 -17.44 11.73
C ALA A 205 -0.07 -18.63 12.31
N GLN A 206 0.42 -19.25 13.39
CA GLN A 206 -0.29 -20.33 14.08
C GLN A 206 -1.60 -19.85 14.74
N ARG A 207 -1.64 -18.64 15.30
CA ARG A 207 -2.88 -18.02 15.84
C ARG A 207 -3.88 -17.67 14.74
N LEU A 208 -3.43 -17.28 13.55
CA LEU A 208 -4.29 -17.05 12.39
C LEU A 208 -4.86 -18.38 11.85
N LEU A 209 -4.03 -19.42 11.75
CA LEU A 209 -4.46 -20.76 11.33
C LEU A 209 -5.49 -21.37 12.29
N SER A 210 -5.31 -21.25 13.60
CA SER A 210 -6.27 -21.79 14.58
C SER A 210 -7.59 -21.00 14.61
N ARG A 211 -7.55 -19.67 14.44
CA ARG A 211 -8.76 -18.86 14.20
C ARG A 211 -9.51 -19.32 12.95
N PHE A 212 -8.83 -19.44 11.83
CA PHE A 212 -9.42 -19.89 10.57
C PHE A 212 -10.01 -21.30 10.67
N GLN A 213 -9.35 -22.23 11.38
CA GLN A 213 -9.92 -23.54 11.68
C GLN A 213 -11.20 -23.46 12.54
N SER A 214 -11.25 -22.57 13.53
CA SER A 214 -12.45 -22.37 14.36
C SER A 214 -13.62 -21.75 13.59
N GLU A 215 -13.35 -20.81 12.68
CA GLU A 215 -14.36 -20.22 11.78
C GLU A 215 -14.87 -21.23 10.75
N LEU A 216 -13.98 -22.04 10.14
CA LEU A 216 -14.40 -23.14 9.28
C LEU A 216 -15.25 -24.18 10.01
N GLN A 217 -15.08 -24.34 11.32
CA GLN A 217 -15.89 -25.27 12.10
C GLN A 217 -17.24 -24.66 12.49
N SER A 218 -17.30 -23.39 12.92
CA SER A 218 -18.57 -22.72 13.19
C SER A 218 -19.44 -22.58 11.94
N VAL A 219 -18.85 -22.38 10.75
CA VAL A 219 -19.56 -22.40 9.46
C VAL A 219 -20.15 -23.78 9.15
N LYS A 220 -19.43 -24.88 9.43
CA LYS A 220 -19.98 -26.25 9.25
C LYS A 220 -21.14 -26.54 10.20
N ASP A 221 -21.04 -26.09 11.43
CA ASP A 221 -22.07 -26.33 12.44
C ASP A 221 -23.31 -25.45 12.20
N ALA A 222 -23.14 -24.19 11.75
CA ALA A 222 -24.23 -23.36 11.23
C ALA A 222 -24.89 -23.96 9.96
N LEU A 223 -24.12 -24.62 9.08
CA LEU A 223 -24.67 -25.34 7.93
C LEU A 223 -25.49 -26.56 8.38
N ARG A 224 -25.04 -27.33 9.38
CA ARG A 224 -25.80 -28.43 10.00
C ARG A 224 -27.11 -27.95 10.62
N GLU A 225 -27.08 -26.83 11.34
CA GLU A 225 -28.27 -26.20 11.92
C GLU A 225 -29.26 -25.76 10.83
N SER A 226 -28.78 -25.11 9.76
CA SER A 226 -29.60 -24.72 8.61
C SER A 226 -30.21 -25.93 7.87
N HIS A 227 -29.49 -27.06 7.80
CA HIS A 227 -30.03 -28.32 7.27
C HIS A 227 -31.19 -28.84 8.13
N ALA A 228 -31.06 -28.79 9.47
CA ALA A 228 -32.11 -29.19 10.39
C ALA A 228 -33.33 -28.25 10.34
N GLU A 229 -33.12 -26.94 10.22
CA GLU A 229 -34.20 -25.94 10.06
C GLU A 229 -35.04 -26.21 8.80
N VAL A 230 -34.39 -26.43 7.64
CA VAL A 230 -35.09 -26.72 6.38
C VAL A 230 -35.81 -28.07 6.41
N ALA A 231 -35.23 -29.09 7.10
CA ALA A 231 -35.91 -30.37 7.30
C ALA A 231 -37.17 -30.22 8.17
N ARG A 232 -37.09 -29.46 9.28
CA ARG A 232 -38.24 -29.17 10.17
C ARG A 232 -39.35 -28.43 9.42
N LEU A 233 -39.02 -27.36 8.70
CA LEU A 233 -40.00 -26.56 7.95
C LEU A 233 -40.69 -27.36 6.83
N ARG A 234 -40.00 -28.34 6.22
CA ARG A 234 -40.63 -29.29 5.27
C ARG A 234 -41.65 -30.21 5.95
N GLY A 235 -41.32 -30.73 7.14
CA GLY A 235 -42.24 -31.55 7.92
C GLY A 235 -43.49 -30.78 8.36
N GLU A 236 -43.30 -29.57 8.89
CA GLU A 236 -44.39 -28.68 9.29
C GLU A 236 -45.29 -28.29 8.11
N LEU A 237 -44.71 -27.96 6.94
CA LEU A 237 -45.47 -27.66 5.73
C LEU A 237 -46.28 -28.87 5.23
N ALA A 238 -45.74 -30.09 5.32
CA ALA A 238 -46.44 -31.32 4.94
C ALA A 238 -47.61 -31.63 5.88
N ALA A 239 -47.43 -31.42 7.20
CA ALA A 239 -48.49 -31.56 8.19
C ALA A 239 -49.60 -30.52 7.98
N ALA A 240 -49.25 -29.24 7.81
CA ALA A 240 -50.20 -28.16 7.54
C ALA A 240 -50.98 -28.38 6.23
N SER A 241 -50.31 -28.86 5.19
CA SER A 241 -50.95 -29.19 3.89
C SER A 241 -51.96 -30.33 4.02
N SER A 242 -51.69 -31.30 4.91
CA SER A 242 -52.62 -32.39 5.23
C SER A 242 -53.81 -31.92 6.10
N GLY A 243 -53.62 -30.86 6.90
CA GLY A 243 -54.63 -30.29 7.79
C GLY A 243 -55.56 -29.24 7.16
N GLY A 244 -55.28 -28.79 5.93
CA GLY A 244 -56.15 -27.88 5.17
C GLY A 244 -56.07 -26.39 5.53
N ASP A 245 -55.22 -25.97 6.47
CA ASP A 245 -55.06 -24.55 6.81
C ASP A 245 -54.20 -23.81 5.77
N VAL A 246 -54.89 -23.18 4.82
CA VAL A 246 -54.30 -22.36 3.75
C VAL A 246 -53.38 -21.25 4.27
N HIS A 247 -53.66 -20.66 5.45
CA HIS A 247 -52.90 -19.54 5.98
C HIS A 247 -51.58 -19.97 6.64
N SER A 248 -51.52 -21.10 7.36
CA SER A 248 -50.24 -21.64 7.82
C SER A 248 -49.44 -22.24 6.67
N VAL A 249 -50.07 -22.92 5.71
CA VAL A 249 -49.40 -23.44 4.50
C VAL A 249 -48.69 -22.32 3.73
N ALA A 250 -49.36 -21.19 3.49
CA ALA A 250 -48.75 -20.04 2.81
C ALA A 250 -47.56 -19.46 3.59
N ARG A 251 -47.67 -19.35 4.92
CA ARG A 251 -46.63 -18.81 5.80
C ARG A 251 -45.40 -19.72 5.87
N LEU A 252 -45.63 -21.02 6.11
CA LEU A 252 -44.59 -22.05 6.19
C LEU A 252 -43.85 -22.20 4.86
N ARG A 253 -44.56 -22.07 3.73
CA ARG A 253 -43.93 -22.08 2.40
C ARG A 253 -42.98 -20.90 2.19
N ALA A 254 -43.39 -19.68 2.52
CA ALA A 254 -42.52 -18.50 2.43
C ALA A 254 -41.30 -18.57 3.40
N GLN A 255 -41.49 -19.15 4.59
CA GLN A 255 -40.39 -19.43 5.53
C GLN A 255 -39.43 -20.50 4.98
N LEU A 256 -39.96 -21.59 4.43
CA LEU A 256 -39.18 -22.66 3.80
C LEU A 256 -38.39 -22.17 2.59
N ASP A 257 -38.99 -21.36 1.72
CA ASP A 257 -38.30 -20.78 0.55
C ASP A 257 -37.15 -19.86 0.99
N THR A 258 -37.35 -19.08 2.05
CA THR A 258 -36.32 -18.23 2.66
C THR A 258 -35.18 -19.05 3.29
N ALA A 259 -35.51 -20.07 4.08
CA ALA A 259 -34.54 -20.95 4.71
C ALA A 259 -33.75 -21.78 3.68
N ALA A 260 -34.42 -22.29 2.65
CA ALA A 260 -33.79 -23.04 1.55
C ALA A 260 -32.97 -22.14 0.60
N ALA A 261 -33.23 -20.84 0.53
CA ALA A 261 -32.34 -19.88 -0.12
C ALA A 261 -31.06 -19.65 0.72
N ARG A 262 -31.20 -19.43 2.04
CA ARG A 262 -30.06 -19.32 2.97
C ARG A 262 -29.19 -20.58 2.96
N GLN A 263 -29.80 -21.76 3.06
CA GLN A 263 -29.10 -23.05 3.03
C GLN A 263 -28.31 -23.22 1.73
N ARG A 264 -28.92 -22.91 0.56
CA ARG A 264 -28.24 -22.98 -0.74
C ARG A 264 -27.04 -22.05 -0.84
N GLY A 265 -27.11 -20.86 -0.24
CA GLY A 265 -25.96 -19.95 -0.19
C GLY A 265 -24.81 -20.47 0.65
N ILE A 266 -25.08 -20.96 1.86
CA ILE A 266 -24.02 -21.50 2.75
C ILE A 266 -23.43 -22.80 2.17
N ALA A 267 -24.28 -23.71 1.70
CA ALA A 267 -23.85 -24.96 1.08
C ALA A 267 -23.10 -24.73 -0.24
N GLY A 268 -23.59 -23.81 -1.06
CA GLY A 268 -22.94 -23.39 -2.30
C GLY A 268 -21.57 -22.79 -2.03
N ALA A 269 -21.48 -21.83 -1.11
CA ALA A 269 -20.23 -21.15 -0.75
C ALA A 269 -19.15 -22.13 -0.23
N ALA A 270 -19.55 -23.22 0.44
CA ALA A 270 -18.64 -24.27 0.90
C ALA A 270 -18.22 -25.27 -0.19
N ALA A 271 -18.88 -25.28 -1.35
CA ALA A 271 -18.65 -26.20 -2.46
C ALA A 271 -17.89 -25.60 -3.65
N VAL A 272 -17.65 -24.28 -3.67
CA VAL A 272 -16.88 -23.61 -4.75
C VAL A 272 -15.38 -23.86 -4.57
N ASP A 273 -14.68 -24.37 -5.60
CA ASP A 273 -13.20 -24.31 -5.63
C ASP A 273 -12.73 -22.91 -6.03
N TYR A 274 -12.72 -21.99 -5.05
CA TYR A 274 -12.16 -20.66 -5.20
C TYR A 274 -10.69 -20.67 -5.67
N ARG A 275 -9.94 -21.74 -5.39
CA ARG A 275 -8.55 -21.90 -5.86
C ARG A 275 -8.51 -22.24 -7.36
N ALA A 276 -9.47 -23.00 -7.89
CA ALA A 276 -9.65 -23.15 -9.34
C ALA A 276 -10.04 -21.85 -10.01
N ILE A 277 -11.02 -21.11 -9.44
CA ILE A 277 -11.42 -19.80 -9.98
C ILE A 277 -10.21 -18.86 -10.05
N SER A 278 -9.37 -18.83 -9.01
CA SER A 278 -8.13 -18.04 -9.00
C SER A 278 -7.15 -18.50 -10.07
N ARG A 279 -6.69 -19.76 -10.04
CA ARG A 279 -5.71 -20.31 -11.00
C ARG A 279 -6.12 -20.10 -12.46
N ASN A 280 -7.42 -20.17 -12.75
CA ASN A 280 -7.93 -20.12 -14.11
C ASN A 280 -8.18 -18.69 -14.65
N ASN A 281 -8.14 -17.66 -13.79
CA ASN A 281 -8.49 -16.29 -14.19
C ASN A 281 -7.48 -15.21 -13.73
N GLN A 282 -6.65 -15.45 -12.71
CA GLN A 282 -5.79 -14.42 -12.09
C GLN A 282 -4.84 -13.74 -13.08
N ASP A 283 -4.21 -14.51 -13.98
CA ASP A 283 -3.31 -14.04 -15.02
C ASP A 283 -3.98 -12.98 -15.93
N ALA A 284 -5.29 -13.11 -16.14
CA ALA A 284 -6.09 -12.19 -16.95
C ALA A 284 -6.52 -10.91 -16.21
N VAL A 285 -6.38 -10.85 -14.88
CA VAL A 285 -6.74 -9.69 -14.07
C VAL A 285 -5.51 -8.82 -13.83
N ALA A 286 -5.64 -7.53 -14.10
CA ALA A 286 -4.55 -6.57 -14.16
C ALA A 286 -4.82 -5.33 -13.31
N LEU A 287 -3.76 -4.82 -12.70
CA LEU A 287 -3.73 -3.50 -12.10
C LEU A 287 -3.80 -2.46 -13.23
N LEU A 288 -4.81 -1.61 -13.17
CA LEU A 288 -5.04 -0.52 -14.12
C LEU A 288 -4.67 0.81 -13.46
N VAL A 289 -3.81 1.57 -14.11
CA VAL A 289 -3.36 2.90 -13.69
C VAL A 289 -3.70 3.90 -14.78
N VAL A 290 -4.48 4.93 -14.42
CA VAL A 290 -4.96 5.97 -15.34
C VAL A 290 -4.49 7.32 -14.83
N LYS A 291 -3.71 8.04 -15.64
CA LYS A 291 -3.16 9.35 -15.32
C LYS A 291 -3.93 10.43 -16.08
N TYR A 292 -4.59 11.34 -15.36
CA TYR A 292 -5.36 12.45 -15.94
C TYR A 292 -4.56 13.76 -15.98
N SER A 293 -3.61 13.94 -15.06
CA SER A 293 -2.66 15.07 -15.05
C SER A 293 -1.34 14.64 -14.41
N ASP A 294 -0.32 15.51 -14.37
CA ASP A 294 0.95 15.21 -13.71
C ASP A 294 0.86 14.97 -12.18
N VAL A 295 -0.28 15.28 -11.57
CA VAL A 295 -0.55 15.03 -10.15
C VAL A 295 -1.80 14.19 -9.88
N GLU A 296 -2.62 13.89 -10.90
CA GLU A 296 -3.84 13.09 -10.75
C GLU A 296 -3.65 11.70 -11.37
N LEU A 297 -3.53 10.72 -10.48
CA LEU A 297 -3.46 9.29 -10.78
C LEU A 297 -4.69 8.60 -10.18
N PHE A 298 -5.33 7.73 -10.96
CA PHE A 298 -6.40 6.85 -10.52
C PHE A 298 -5.94 5.39 -10.66
N THR A 299 -6.18 4.58 -9.64
CA THR A 299 -5.87 3.14 -9.63
C THR A 299 -7.17 2.33 -9.58
N GLY A 300 -7.20 1.24 -10.34
CA GLY A 300 -8.35 0.36 -10.45
C GLY A 300 -7.94 -1.03 -10.93
N THR A 301 -8.93 -1.86 -11.21
CA THR A 301 -8.77 -3.18 -11.79
C THR A 301 -9.28 -3.19 -13.23
N ALA A 302 -8.64 -3.99 -14.08
CA ALA A 302 -9.16 -4.37 -15.38
C ALA A 302 -8.95 -5.87 -15.60
N PHE A 303 -9.69 -6.48 -16.53
CA PHE A 303 -9.50 -7.89 -16.88
C PHE A 303 -9.63 -8.12 -18.38
N ALA A 304 -8.78 -9.00 -18.91
CA ALA A 304 -8.76 -9.33 -20.34
C ALA A 304 -9.84 -10.36 -20.70
N VAL A 305 -10.57 -10.06 -21.78
CA VAL A 305 -11.69 -10.88 -22.27
C VAL A 305 -11.33 -11.72 -23.49
N ASP A 306 -10.24 -11.37 -24.18
CA ASP A 306 -9.68 -12.10 -25.31
C ASP A 306 -8.15 -12.24 -25.22
N SER A 307 -7.55 -12.95 -26.18
CA SER A 307 -6.09 -13.04 -26.32
C SER A 307 -5.48 -11.97 -27.23
N GLN A 308 -6.28 -11.05 -27.77
CA GLN A 308 -5.79 -9.95 -28.61
C GLN A 308 -5.38 -8.74 -27.77
N GLY A 309 -5.88 -8.62 -26.54
CA GLY A 309 -5.56 -7.58 -25.58
C GLY A 309 -6.71 -6.64 -25.26
N THR A 310 -7.96 -7.05 -25.52
CA THR A 310 -9.16 -6.29 -25.12
C THR A 310 -9.44 -6.52 -23.64
N LEU A 311 -9.52 -5.43 -22.86
CA LEU A 311 -9.78 -5.45 -21.41
C LEU A 311 -11.05 -4.66 -21.09
N VAL A 312 -11.76 -5.13 -20.05
CA VAL A 312 -12.92 -4.47 -19.45
C VAL A 312 -12.53 -3.88 -18.08
N THR A 313 -13.10 -2.71 -17.77
CA THR A 313 -13.07 -2.01 -16.49
C THR A 313 -14.33 -1.14 -16.37
N ASN A 314 -14.39 -0.17 -15.45
CA ASN A 314 -15.48 0.81 -15.39
C ASN A 314 -15.23 2.05 -16.28
N LYS A 315 -16.30 2.77 -16.60
CA LYS A 315 -16.24 4.07 -17.30
C LYS A 315 -15.64 5.14 -16.38
N HIS A 316 -16.01 5.19 -15.11
CA HIS A 316 -15.48 6.19 -14.17
C HIS A 316 -13.96 6.12 -14.01
N VAL A 317 -13.37 4.93 -14.15
CA VAL A 317 -11.92 4.69 -14.08
C VAL A 317 -11.20 5.32 -15.28
N LEU A 318 -11.80 5.29 -16.49
CA LEU A 318 -11.18 5.75 -17.74
C LEU A 318 -11.47 7.22 -18.10
N VAL A 319 -12.65 7.73 -17.75
CA VAL A 319 -13.13 9.08 -18.14
C VAL A 319 -13.76 9.89 -16.98
N GLY A 320 -13.73 9.38 -15.75
CA GLY A 320 -14.43 9.98 -14.61
C GLY A 320 -15.94 9.78 -14.60
N GLU A 321 -16.56 10.08 -13.45
CA GLU A 321 -18.01 9.95 -13.22
C GLU A 321 -18.85 10.74 -14.24
N ALA A 322 -18.38 11.94 -14.63
CA ALA A 322 -19.04 12.81 -15.59
C ALA A 322 -18.81 12.41 -17.08
N GLY A 323 -17.87 11.49 -17.35
CA GLY A 323 -17.57 11.01 -18.70
C GLY A 323 -16.78 11.98 -19.60
N ASP A 324 -16.32 13.11 -19.06
CA ASP A 324 -15.71 14.22 -19.79
C ASP A 324 -14.16 14.19 -19.78
N ARG A 325 -13.55 13.53 -18.80
CA ARG A 325 -12.10 13.53 -18.60
C ARG A 325 -11.39 12.68 -19.64
N ARG A 326 -10.21 13.13 -20.09
CA ARG A 326 -9.35 12.40 -21.02
C ARG A 326 -8.06 11.98 -20.32
N PRO A 327 -7.67 10.69 -20.35
CA PRO A 327 -6.43 10.24 -19.74
C PRO A 327 -5.23 10.61 -20.62
N LEU A 328 -4.16 11.12 -20.00
CA LEU A 328 -2.87 11.37 -20.63
C LEU A 328 -2.07 10.08 -20.81
N MET A 329 -2.26 9.11 -19.92
CA MET A 329 -1.63 7.79 -19.96
C MET A 329 -2.55 6.76 -19.33
N ILE A 330 -2.63 5.58 -19.96
CA ILE A 330 -3.15 4.36 -19.35
C ILE A 330 -2.00 3.34 -19.31
N ALA A 331 -1.76 2.76 -18.15
CA ALA A 331 -0.80 1.68 -17.95
C ALA A 331 -1.51 0.48 -17.28
N VAL A 332 -1.19 -0.72 -17.75
CA VAL A 332 -1.79 -1.99 -17.31
C VAL A 332 -0.69 -2.96 -16.90
N LYS A 333 -0.89 -3.69 -15.80
CA LYS A 333 0.04 -4.71 -15.31
C LYS A 333 -0.71 -5.95 -14.86
N PHE A 334 -0.58 -7.03 -15.63
CA PHE A 334 -1.16 -8.35 -15.35
C PHE A 334 -0.52 -9.02 -14.13
N SER A 335 -1.24 -9.97 -13.51
CA SER A 335 -0.69 -10.87 -12.48
C SER A 335 0.60 -11.56 -12.96
N GLY A 336 1.56 -11.75 -12.05
CA GLY A 336 2.90 -12.26 -12.35
C GLY A 336 3.81 -11.34 -13.18
N SER A 337 3.27 -10.30 -13.85
CA SER A 337 4.04 -9.45 -14.74
C SER A 337 4.93 -8.46 -13.99
N LYS A 338 6.19 -8.36 -14.43
CA LYS A 338 7.11 -7.28 -14.05
C LYS A 338 7.03 -6.08 -15.00
N GLN A 339 6.40 -6.24 -16.16
CA GLN A 339 6.25 -5.22 -17.20
C GLN A 339 4.89 -4.49 -17.09
N TRP A 340 4.94 -3.17 -17.27
CA TRP A 340 3.77 -2.33 -17.58
C TRP A 340 3.53 -2.30 -19.09
N PHE A 341 2.26 -2.37 -19.50
CA PHE A 341 1.81 -2.27 -20.88
C PHE A 341 1.01 -0.99 -21.10
N PRO A 342 1.28 -0.19 -22.15
CA PRO A 342 0.47 0.98 -22.46
C PRO A 342 -0.90 0.54 -22.98
N GLY A 343 -1.95 1.18 -22.47
CA GLY A 343 -3.33 0.99 -22.93
C GLY A 343 -3.86 2.17 -23.75
N ARG A 344 -4.82 1.91 -24.63
CA ARG A 344 -5.68 2.92 -25.26
C ARG A 344 -7.14 2.64 -24.94
N VAL A 345 -7.94 3.67 -24.69
CA VAL A 345 -9.41 3.52 -24.62
C VAL A 345 -9.92 3.16 -26.01
N ILE A 346 -10.80 2.16 -26.11
CA ILE A 346 -11.56 1.86 -27.32
C ILE A 346 -12.96 2.49 -27.24
N GLY A 347 -13.58 2.43 -26.05
CA GLY A 347 -14.84 3.12 -25.79
C GLY A 347 -15.30 2.99 -24.34
N VAL A 348 -16.35 3.75 -24.01
CA VAL A 348 -17.13 3.60 -22.78
C VAL A 348 -18.61 3.51 -23.12
N ALA A 349 -19.39 2.79 -22.31
CA ALA A 349 -20.83 2.65 -22.52
C ALA A 349 -21.57 3.92 -22.05
N ASP A 350 -22.70 4.25 -22.67
CA ASP A 350 -23.48 5.42 -22.28
C ASP A 350 -24.33 5.18 -21.03
N THR A 351 -25.03 4.04 -21.00
CA THR A 351 -26.06 3.69 -20.01
C THR A 351 -25.58 2.80 -18.85
N ALA A 352 -24.31 2.37 -18.87
CA ALA A 352 -23.72 1.50 -17.87
C ALA A 352 -22.27 1.93 -17.57
N ASP A 353 -21.80 1.66 -16.35
CA ASP A 353 -20.45 2.01 -15.92
C ASP A 353 -19.40 0.98 -16.41
N VAL A 354 -19.24 0.91 -17.73
CA VAL A 354 -18.38 -0.04 -18.45
C VAL A 354 -17.42 0.72 -19.35
N GLY A 355 -16.13 0.45 -19.21
CA GLY A 355 -15.06 0.94 -20.06
C GLY A 355 -14.33 -0.22 -20.73
N VAL A 356 -13.99 -0.05 -22.01
CA VAL A 356 -13.23 -1.02 -22.80
C VAL A 356 -11.94 -0.35 -23.27
N LEU A 357 -10.81 -1.02 -22.99
CA LEU A 357 -9.48 -0.57 -23.37
C LEU A 357 -8.72 -1.69 -24.08
N LYS A 358 -7.70 -1.32 -24.86
CA LYS A 358 -6.84 -2.23 -25.62
C LYS A 358 -5.39 -2.05 -25.20
N VAL A 359 -4.72 -3.15 -24.86
CA VAL A 359 -3.25 -3.23 -24.73
C VAL A 359 -2.71 -4.07 -25.90
N ASP A 360 -1.46 -3.84 -26.29
CA ASP A 360 -0.79 -4.64 -27.32
C ASP A 360 0.38 -5.40 -26.68
N VAL A 361 0.24 -6.74 -26.58
CA VAL A 361 1.19 -7.63 -25.90
C VAL A 361 1.73 -8.65 -26.90
N ARG A 362 3.06 -8.80 -26.98
CA ARG A 362 3.69 -9.83 -27.82
C ARG A 362 3.41 -11.22 -27.24
N GLY A 363 2.84 -12.11 -28.06
CA GLY A 363 2.31 -13.40 -27.62
C GLY A 363 0.81 -13.39 -27.30
N GLY A 364 0.17 -12.22 -27.35
CA GLY A 364 -1.22 -12.05 -26.93
C GLY A 364 -1.37 -11.88 -25.42
N THR A 365 -2.62 -11.85 -24.95
CA THR A 365 -2.96 -11.74 -23.52
C THR A 365 -3.54 -13.04 -22.94
N PRO A 366 -3.35 -13.29 -21.63
CA PRO A 366 -4.25 -14.17 -20.89
C PRO A 366 -5.68 -13.61 -20.95
N ARG A 367 -6.70 -14.46 -20.72
CA ARG A 367 -8.12 -14.06 -20.68
C ARG A 367 -8.87 -14.80 -19.59
N VAL A 368 -9.94 -14.20 -19.08
CA VAL A 368 -10.88 -14.91 -18.19
C VAL A 368 -11.55 -16.08 -18.94
N LEU A 369 -12.07 -17.08 -18.20
CA LEU A 369 -12.77 -18.23 -18.77
C LEU A 369 -13.95 -17.84 -19.68
N GLY A 370 -14.58 -16.70 -19.39
CA GLY A 370 -15.64 -16.08 -20.18
C GLY A 370 -16.67 -15.39 -19.29
N PHE A 371 -17.72 -14.85 -19.90
CA PHE A 371 -18.89 -14.35 -19.18
C PHE A 371 -19.97 -15.45 -19.04
N ALA A 372 -20.73 -15.39 -17.95
CA ALA A 372 -21.99 -16.12 -17.83
C ALA A 372 -23.00 -15.58 -18.86
N ARG A 373 -23.77 -16.47 -19.49
CA ARG A 373 -24.85 -16.13 -20.43
C ARG A 373 -26.20 -16.12 -19.72
N ASP A 374 -27.28 -15.62 -20.34
CA ASP A 374 -28.52 -15.26 -19.64
C ASP A 374 -29.17 -16.39 -18.81
N ALA A 375 -29.10 -17.64 -19.28
CA ALA A 375 -29.55 -18.85 -18.55
C ALA A 375 -28.74 -19.17 -17.27
N SER A 376 -27.66 -18.42 -17.04
CA SER A 376 -26.78 -18.45 -15.87
C SER A 376 -26.67 -17.06 -15.20
N SER A 377 -27.72 -16.24 -15.32
CA SER A 377 -27.87 -15.03 -14.50
C SER A 377 -27.82 -15.41 -13.01
N PRO A 378 -27.02 -14.73 -12.17
CA PRO A 378 -26.87 -15.10 -10.77
C PRO A 378 -28.21 -14.99 -10.01
N GLN A 379 -28.47 -15.93 -9.11
CA GLN A 379 -29.64 -15.93 -8.24
C GLN A 379 -29.30 -15.34 -6.87
N ARG A 380 -30.32 -14.88 -6.13
CA ARG A 380 -30.11 -14.45 -4.75
C ARG A 380 -29.69 -15.63 -3.88
N GLY A 381 -28.61 -15.46 -3.13
CA GLY A 381 -27.96 -16.52 -2.38
C GLY A 381 -26.86 -17.24 -3.15
N ASP A 382 -26.63 -16.99 -4.44
CA ASP A 382 -25.51 -17.63 -5.14
C ASP A 382 -24.16 -17.12 -4.58
N PRO A 383 -23.19 -18.03 -4.34
CA PRO A 383 -21.84 -17.65 -3.96
C PRO A 383 -21.08 -17.05 -5.14
N VAL A 384 -20.29 -16.02 -4.88
CA VAL A 384 -19.46 -15.37 -5.89
C VAL A 384 -18.05 -15.09 -5.38
N ALA A 385 -17.09 -15.09 -6.30
CA ALA A 385 -15.71 -14.72 -6.05
C ALA A 385 -15.39 -13.40 -6.77
N ILE A 386 -14.72 -12.48 -6.10
CA ILE A 386 -14.37 -11.15 -6.62
C ILE A 386 -12.84 -11.09 -6.68
N MET A 387 -12.28 -10.59 -7.78
CA MET A 387 -10.82 -10.53 -7.94
C MET A 387 -10.34 -9.16 -8.42
N GLY A 388 -9.28 -8.63 -7.81
CA GLY A 388 -8.65 -7.40 -8.28
C GLY A 388 -7.65 -6.79 -7.31
N TYR A 389 -7.44 -5.48 -7.43
CA TYR A 389 -6.39 -4.74 -6.73
C TYR A 389 -6.97 -3.71 -5.77
N PRO A 390 -7.61 -4.13 -4.66
CA PRO A 390 -8.04 -3.20 -3.62
C PRO A 390 -6.84 -2.40 -3.10
N LEU A 391 -7.02 -1.11 -2.90
CA LEU A 391 -6.01 -0.11 -2.53
C LEU A 391 -4.85 0.10 -3.54
N GLY A 392 -4.82 -0.61 -4.67
CA GLY A 392 -3.84 -0.38 -5.75
C GLY A 392 -2.40 -0.60 -5.29
N GLU A 393 -1.62 0.49 -5.21
CA GLU A 393 -0.21 0.46 -4.80
C GLU A 393 0.01 0.49 -3.28
N ASP A 394 -1.04 0.74 -2.47
CA ASP A 394 -0.95 0.79 -0.99
C ASP A 394 -0.93 -0.61 -0.31
N LEU A 395 -0.92 -1.71 -1.08
CA LEU A 395 -0.86 -3.08 -0.53
C LEU A 395 0.59 -3.57 -0.31
N PRO A 396 0.81 -4.49 0.65
CA PRO A 396 2.04 -5.26 0.76
C PRO A 396 2.14 -6.30 -0.37
N MET A 397 2.55 -5.85 -1.55
CA MET A 397 2.87 -6.68 -2.72
C MET A 397 4.01 -7.66 -2.41
N GLU A 398 4.11 -8.80 -3.09
CA GLU A 398 5.12 -9.80 -2.76
C GLU A 398 6.55 -9.32 -3.11
N HIS A 399 7.37 -9.13 -2.07
CA HIS A 399 8.72 -8.53 -2.17
C HIS A 399 9.78 -9.55 -2.62
N GLN A 400 9.70 -10.02 -3.87
CA GLN A 400 10.76 -10.84 -4.48
C GLN A 400 11.96 -9.98 -4.96
N GLY A 401 12.67 -9.39 -3.99
CA GLY A 401 13.95 -8.72 -4.17
C GLY A 401 13.88 -7.20 -4.49
N PRO A 402 15.04 -6.54 -4.62
CA PRO A 402 15.18 -5.09 -4.43
C PRO A 402 14.70 -4.20 -5.60
N SER A 403 14.10 -4.74 -6.67
CA SER A 403 13.77 -3.94 -7.87
C SER A 403 12.60 -4.44 -8.72
N ALA A 404 11.80 -5.42 -8.27
CA ALA A 404 10.74 -6.00 -9.08
C ALA A 404 9.51 -6.39 -8.26
N VAL A 405 8.70 -5.38 -7.91
CA VAL A 405 7.44 -5.59 -7.19
C VAL A 405 6.44 -6.30 -8.10
N VAL A 406 6.02 -7.52 -7.77
CA VAL A 406 5.02 -8.29 -8.53
C VAL A 406 3.62 -7.89 -8.05
N ALA A 407 2.70 -7.65 -8.99
CA ALA A 407 1.35 -7.23 -8.68
C ALA A 407 0.42 -8.43 -8.90
N ASP A 408 -0.07 -9.05 -7.83
CA ASP A 408 -1.01 -10.16 -7.89
C ASP A 408 -2.35 -9.80 -7.23
N PRO A 409 -3.49 -10.26 -7.77
CA PRO A 409 -4.79 -9.78 -7.35
C PRO A 409 -5.26 -10.43 -6.05
N THR A 410 -5.90 -9.64 -5.19
CA THR A 410 -6.63 -10.15 -4.03
C THR A 410 -7.92 -10.82 -4.48
N LEU A 411 -8.17 -12.03 -3.96
CA LEU A 411 -9.46 -12.71 -4.07
C LEU A 411 -10.30 -12.44 -2.82
N THR A 412 -11.51 -11.93 -2.98
CA THR A 412 -12.52 -11.87 -1.90
C THR A 412 -13.75 -12.72 -2.27
N VAL A 413 -14.50 -13.15 -1.25
CA VAL A 413 -15.71 -13.97 -1.41
C VAL A 413 -16.93 -13.15 -0.97
N GLY A 414 -18.06 -13.36 -1.64
CA GLY A 414 -19.33 -12.74 -1.28
C GLY A 414 -20.54 -13.59 -1.69
N THR A 415 -21.73 -13.11 -1.34
CA THR A 415 -23.01 -13.74 -1.71
C THR A 415 -23.89 -12.73 -2.45
N VAL A 416 -24.55 -13.15 -3.52
CA VAL A 416 -25.45 -12.28 -4.29
C VAL A 416 -26.71 -11.97 -3.48
N SER A 417 -26.85 -10.72 -3.01
CA SER A 417 -28.00 -10.28 -2.21
C SER A 417 -29.21 -9.90 -3.07
N LYS A 418 -28.98 -9.29 -4.24
CA LYS A 418 -30.05 -8.79 -5.11
C LYS A 418 -29.56 -8.68 -6.55
N VAL A 419 -30.42 -9.05 -7.50
CA VAL A 419 -30.17 -8.86 -8.94
C VAL A 419 -31.32 -8.06 -9.52
N LEU A 420 -30.97 -7.06 -10.33
CA LEU A 420 -31.83 -6.21 -11.13
C LEU A 420 -31.26 -6.15 -12.56
N SER A 421 -32.06 -5.70 -13.52
CA SER A 421 -31.66 -5.62 -14.94
C SER A 421 -30.42 -4.77 -15.21
N ASN A 422 -30.10 -3.82 -14.34
CA ASN A 422 -28.98 -2.89 -14.45
C ASN A 422 -27.92 -3.00 -13.35
N VAL A 423 -28.14 -3.79 -12.28
CA VAL A 423 -27.21 -3.93 -11.16
C VAL A 423 -27.31 -5.28 -10.45
N VAL A 424 -26.15 -5.87 -10.16
CA VAL A 424 -25.98 -6.96 -9.19
C VAL A 424 -25.48 -6.36 -7.88
N GLN A 425 -26.16 -6.62 -6.78
CA GLN A 425 -25.68 -6.35 -5.42
C GLN A 425 -25.10 -7.64 -4.83
N VAL A 426 -23.93 -7.53 -4.21
CA VAL A 426 -23.26 -8.62 -3.49
C VAL A 426 -22.95 -8.14 -2.07
N ASP A 427 -23.24 -8.98 -1.08
CA ASP A 427 -22.73 -8.81 0.28
C ASP A 427 -21.35 -9.46 0.34
N GLY A 428 -20.31 -8.65 0.49
CA GLY A 428 -18.91 -9.02 0.31
C GLY A 428 -17.99 -7.80 0.43
N TYR A 429 -16.69 -8.02 0.59
CA TYR A 429 -15.74 -6.93 0.83
C TYR A 429 -15.27 -6.24 -0.46
N GLY A 430 -15.51 -4.93 -0.55
CA GLY A 430 -14.96 -4.05 -1.58
C GLY A 430 -14.30 -2.81 -0.99
N ALA A 431 -13.09 -2.50 -1.47
CA ALA A 431 -12.32 -1.30 -1.12
C ALA A 431 -12.02 -0.47 -2.38
N PRO A 432 -11.66 0.83 -2.26
CA PRO A 432 -11.19 1.63 -3.40
C PRO A 432 -10.11 0.90 -4.20
N GLY A 433 -10.08 0.99 -5.53
CA GLY A 433 -9.18 0.20 -6.39
C GLY A 433 -9.76 -1.14 -6.87
N SER A 434 -10.79 -1.67 -6.21
CA SER A 434 -11.57 -2.81 -6.73
C SER A 434 -12.57 -2.45 -7.83
N SER A 435 -12.71 -1.15 -8.17
CA SER A 435 -13.43 -0.71 -9.38
C SER A 435 -12.88 -1.42 -10.62
N GLY A 436 -13.75 -2.11 -11.36
CA GLY A 436 -13.41 -2.90 -12.55
C GLY A 436 -13.06 -4.36 -12.26
N SER A 437 -13.12 -4.81 -11.00
CA SER A 437 -12.96 -6.22 -10.63
C SER A 437 -14.02 -7.12 -11.27
N PRO A 438 -13.66 -8.21 -11.96
CA PRO A 438 -14.62 -9.24 -12.31
C PRO A 438 -15.18 -9.92 -11.05
N ILE A 439 -16.49 -10.18 -11.09
CA ILE A 439 -17.23 -10.99 -10.12
C ILE A 439 -17.61 -12.30 -10.83
N PHE A 440 -17.16 -13.43 -10.31
CA PHE A 440 -17.27 -14.75 -10.90
C PHE A 440 -18.36 -15.61 -10.25
N ASP A 441 -19.02 -16.45 -11.05
CA ASP A 441 -19.84 -17.58 -10.58
C ASP A 441 -18.96 -18.73 -10.03
N ARG A 442 -19.64 -19.76 -9.52
CA ARG A 442 -19.03 -21.02 -9.04
C ARG A 442 -18.34 -21.87 -10.12
N GLU A 443 -18.55 -21.57 -11.41
CA GLU A 443 -17.80 -22.15 -12.53
C GLU A 443 -16.59 -21.28 -12.95
N GLY A 444 -16.37 -20.13 -12.32
CA GLY A 444 -15.29 -19.20 -12.63
C GLY A 444 -15.53 -18.29 -13.85
N ARG A 445 -16.80 -18.08 -14.24
CA ARG A 445 -17.20 -17.17 -15.33
C ARG A 445 -17.73 -15.85 -14.77
N VAL A 446 -17.47 -14.75 -15.47
CA VAL A 446 -17.85 -13.40 -15.01
C VAL A 446 -19.37 -13.21 -15.10
N VAL A 447 -20.01 -12.96 -13.95
CA VAL A 447 -21.45 -12.63 -13.82
C VAL A 447 -21.70 -11.13 -13.66
N ALA A 448 -20.73 -10.38 -13.18
CA ALA A 448 -20.78 -8.92 -13.07
C ALA A 448 -19.38 -8.29 -13.02
N VAL A 449 -19.31 -6.96 -13.20
CA VAL A 449 -18.08 -6.17 -13.01
C VAL A 449 -18.32 -5.16 -11.91
N LEU A 450 -17.56 -5.24 -10.81
CA LEU A 450 -17.68 -4.34 -9.65
C LEU A 450 -17.49 -2.88 -10.10
N TYR A 451 -18.38 -1.99 -9.69
CA TYR A 451 -18.25 -0.54 -9.94
C TYR A 451 -18.25 0.33 -8.68
N GLY A 452 -18.75 -0.17 -7.55
CA GLY A 452 -18.65 0.54 -6.28
C GLY A 452 -19.27 -0.22 -5.11
N GLY A 453 -19.55 0.49 -4.03
CA GLY A 453 -20.25 -0.03 -2.85
C GLY A 453 -20.79 1.10 -1.98
N ASN A 454 -21.76 0.80 -1.10
CA ASN A 454 -22.33 1.83 -0.25
C ASN A 454 -21.27 2.28 0.79
N ARG A 455 -20.91 3.58 0.77
CA ARG A 455 -19.97 4.20 1.72
C ARG A 455 -20.40 4.02 3.19
N GLU A 456 -21.71 3.99 3.47
CA GLU A 456 -22.27 3.75 4.80
C GLU A 456 -22.10 2.29 5.26
N SER A 457 -22.01 1.34 4.32
CA SER A 457 -21.87 -0.10 4.62
C SER A 457 -20.47 -0.51 5.11
N GLN A 458 -19.52 0.43 5.19
CA GLN A 458 -18.10 0.17 5.45
C GLN A 458 -17.46 -0.81 4.44
N GLY A 459 -17.94 -0.82 3.19
CA GLY A 459 -17.46 -1.71 2.13
C GLY A 459 -17.98 -3.15 2.21
N LYS A 460 -19.06 -3.41 2.96
CA LYS A 460 -19.71 -4.73 3.08
C LYS A 460 -20.78 -5.00 2.02
N ILE A 461 -21.31 -3.96 1.38
CA ILE A 461 -22.28 -4.06 0.29
C ILE A 461 -21.66 -3.41 -0.94
N ILE A 462 -21.44 -4.22 -1.98
CA ILE A 462 -20.89 -3.81 -3.27
C ILE A 462 -21.92 -3.95 -4.38
N TYR A 463 -21.69 -3.20 -5.46
CA TYR A 463 -22.52 -3.18 -6.66
C TYR A 463 -21.67 -3.44 -7.90
N GLY A 464 -22.20 -4.24 -8.82
CA GLY A 464 -21.58 -4.58 -10.09
C GLY A 464 -22.54 -4.45 -11.28
N VAL A 465 -21.99 -4.08 -12.44
CA VAL A 465 -22.72 -4.06 -13.71
C VAL A 465 -22.93 -5.51 -14.17
N PRO A 466 -24.17 -5.94 -14.49
CA PRO A 466 -24.43 -7.33 -14.92
C PRO A 466 -23.67 -7.70 -16.20
N ALA A 467 -23.20 -8.95 -16.29
CA ALA A 467 -22.46 -9.46 -17.45
C ALA A 467 -23.20 -9.26 -18.78
N ALA A 468 -24.54 -9.39 -18.81
CA ALA A 468 -25.35 -9.16 -20.00
C ALA A 468 -25.15 -7.75 -20.61
N ALA A 469 -25.04 -6.72 -19.77
CA ALA A 469 -24.78 -5.34 -20.23
C ALA A 469 -23.35 -5.18 -20.76
N VAL A 470 -22.38 -5.85 -20.13
CA VAL A 470 -20.97 -5.87 -20.59
C VAL A 470 -20.84 -6.59 -21.94
N ILE A 471 -21.46 -7.75 -22.10
CA ILE A 471 -21.51 -8.51 -23.37
C ILE A 471 -22.17 -7.67 -24.47
N ALA A 472 -23.32 -7.05 -24.19
CA ALA A 472 -24.03 -6.21 -25.14
C ALA A 472 -23.16 -5.05 -25.64
N TYR A 473 -22.38 -4.41 -24.75
CA TYR A 473 -21.45 -3.35 -25.13
C TYR A 473 -20.22 -3.87 -25.90
N LEU A 474 -19.59 -4.97 -25.44
CA LEU A 474 -18.46 -5.59 -26.15
C LEU A 474 -18.82 -5.97 -27.59
N ASN A 475 -20.03 -6.49 -27.83
CA ASN A 475 -20.51 -6.81 -29.17
C ASN A 475 -20.63 -5.55 -30.06
N GLN A 476 -21.14 -4.43 -29.51
CA GLN A 476 -21.21 -3.15 -30.23
C GLN A 476 -19.83 -2.58 -30.56
N VAL A 477 -18.86 -2.72 -29.65
CA VAL A 477 -17.48 -2.26 -29.82
C VAL A 477 -16.71 -3.12 -30.84
N THR A 478 -16.91 -4.43 -30.84
CA THR A 478 -16.20 -5.37 -31.72
C THR A 478 -16.74 -5.38 -33.17
N THR A 479 -17.88 -4.71 -33.40
CA THR A 479 -18.51 -4.57 -34.73
C THR A 479 -18.23 -3.20 -35.37
N ARG A 480 -17.25 -2.45 -34.85
CA ARG A 480 -16.81 -1.12 -35.34
C ARG A 480 -15.32 -1.13 -35.67
#